data_AF-A0A1Q4R2V6-F1
#
_entry.id   AF-A0A1Q4R2V6-F1
#
_cell.length_a   1.000
_cell.length_b   1.000
_cell.length_c   1.000
_cell.angle_alpha   90.00
_cell.angle_beta   90.00
_cell.angle_gamma   90.00
#
_symmetry.space_group_name_H-M   'P 1'
#
loop_
_entity.id
_entity.type
_entity.pdbx_description
1 polymer ?
#
loop_
_entity_poly.entity_id
_entity_poly.type
_entity_poly.pdbx_seq_one_letter_code
_entity_poly.pdbx_strand_id
1 'polypeptide(L)'
;MSRGNRIKSPKLEISLLREGLKESTHLAEAVVCDTKGRVLSVAGDGESSAFIRSALKPFQALAVVGTGSIEHYKLTDKDLAVICSSHKGTKEHARQVFRILWQADLESQVLQCPIPHGKDSALEHNCSGKHAGMLLTCKHCNWSLSSYMEKNHPVQELILNKVAELLKMPPQEFIAAKDDCGVPTYLMQLRQMATLYAHLASGDRLDVERVVRAMTYHPTMVAGKGGFDTELMRLSEGEIVSKSGAEGIQCIGRVGEGLGLAIKVQDGAKRAKYAVALYLLTRLGWISPAVSDTLSEQFLSLSPYKRLDVVGELALV
;
A
#
# COMPACT_ATOMS: atom_id res chain seq x y z
N MET A 1 4.45 26.36 -25.03
CA MET A 1 3.26 25.63 -25.57
C MET A 1 3.60 24.15 -25.62
N SER A 2 3.12 23.35 -24.68
CA SER A 2 2.79 21.94 -24.96
C SER A 2 1.37 21.74 -24.45
N ARG A 3 0.42 21.54 -25.36
CA ARG A 3 -0.89 21.01 -25.00
C ARG A 3 -0.66 19.53 -24.69
N GLY A 4 -0.14 19.24 -23.49
CA GLY A 4 -0.16 17.87 -22.98
C GLY A 4 -1.62 17.45 -22.94
N ASN A 5 -2.00 16.44 -23.72
CA ASN A 5 -3.33 15.87 -23.66
C ASN A 5 -3.62 15.54 -22.20
N ARG A 6 -4.55 16.26 -21.57
CA ARG A 6 -5.01 15.92 -20.22
C ARG A 6 -5.65 14.55 -20.32
N ILE A 7 -4.97 13.55 -19.79
CA ILE A 7 -5.42 12.15 -19.73
C ILE A 7 -6.59 12.10 -18.75
N LYS A 8 -7.79 12.35 -19.27
CA LYS A 8 -9.03 12.46 -18.50
C LYS A 8 -10.10 11.60 -19.12
N SER A 9 -10.84 10.91 -18.28
CA SER A 9 -12.04 10.15 -18.63
C SER A 9 -13.09 10.32 -17.52
N PRO A 10 -14.33 9.86 -17.72
CA PRO A 10 -15.32 9.82 -16.65
C PRO A 10 -14.80 9.04 -15.44
N LYS A 11 -15.18 9.49 -14.24
CA LYS A 11 -14.89 8.79 -12.99
C LYS A 11 -15.72 7.52 -12.89
N LEU A 12 -15.26 6.57 -12.09
CA LEU A 12 -16.06 5.41 -11.72
C LEU A 12 -17.09 5.83 -10.67
N GLU A 13 -18.34 5.42 -10.87
CA GLU A 13 -19.41 5.61 -9.90
C GLU A 13 -19.64 4.30 -9.14
N ILE A 14 -19.75 4.39 -7.82
CA ILE A 14 -20.02 3.25 -6.95
C ILE A 14 -21.30 3.53 -6.19
N SER A 15 -22.29 2.68 -6.39
CA SER A 15 -23.59 2.79 -5.74
C SER A 15 -23.68 1.78 -4.60
N LEU A 16 -23.92 2.26 -3.38
CA LEU A 16 -24.45 1.40 -2.33
C LEU A 16 -25.94 1.23 -2.58
N LEU A 17 -26.37 -0.01 -2.79
CA LEU A 17 -27.77 -0.37 -2.94
C LEU A 17 -28.30 -0.99 -1.65
N ARG A 18 -29.54 -0.63 -1.28
CA ARG A 18 -30.36 -1.32 -0.29
C ARG A 18 -31.56 -1.92 -0.99
N GLU A 19 -31.66 -3.24 -1.00
CA GLU A 19 -32.74 -3.97 -1.69
C GLU A 19 -32.91 -3.51 -3.15
N GLY A 20 -31.80 -3.21 -3.81
CA GLY A 20 -31.76 -2.72 -5.20
C GLY A 20 -31.92 -1.20 -5.38
N LEU A 21 -32.27 -0.45 -4.33
CA LEU A 21 -32.43 1.01 -4.38
C LEU A 21 -31.14 1.72 -3.98
N LYS A 22 -30.74 2.74 -4.74
CA LYS A 22 -29.52 3.53 -4.48
C LYS A 22 -29.66 4.33 -3.18
N GLU A 23 -28.84 4.00 -2.19
CA GLU A 23 -28.79 4.65 -0.88
C GLU A 23 -27.69 5.72 -0.81
N SER A 24 -26.51 5.44 -1.39
CA SER A 24 -25.42 6.41 -1.46
C SER A 24 -24.55 6.17 -2.68
N THR A 25 -23.89 7.23 -3.14
CA THR A 25 -22.99 7.20 -4.30
C THR A 25 -21.61 7.66 -3.88
N HIS A 26 -20.60 6.93 -4.33
CA HIS A 26 -19.19 7.28 -4.22
C HIS A 26 -18.61 7.49 -5.62
N LEU A 27 -17.57 8.32 -5.73
CA LEU A 27 -16.82 8.52 -6.96
C LEU A 27 -15.38 8.07 -6.77
N ALA A 28 -14.81 7.43 -7.76
CA ALA A 28 -13.42 7.01 -7.74
C ALA A 28 -12.68 7.33 -9.04
N GLU A 29 -11.39 7.57 -8.87
CA GLU A 29 -10.42 7.72 -9.95
C GLU A 29 -9.46 6.54 -9.90
N ALA A 30 -9.02 6.08 -11.06
CA ALA A 30 -8.09 4.98 -11.18
C ALA A 30 -7.17 5.17 -12.38
N VAL A 31 -5.94 4.69 -12.27
CA VAL A 31 -4.95 4.76 -13.35
C VAL A 31 -4.08 3.51 -13.35
N VAL A 32 -3.82 2.98 -14.54
CA VAL A 32 -2.86 1.90 -14.77
C VAL A 32 -1.63 2.47 -15.47
N CYS A 33 -0.46 2.21 -14.91
CA CYS A 33 0.82 2.63 -15.45
C CYS A 33 1.79 1.45 -15.60
N ASP A 34 2.79 1.63 -16.46
CA ASP A 34 3.96 0.76 -16.53
C ASP A 34 5.18 1.34 -15.76
N THR A 35 6.31 0.62 -15.79
CA THR A 35 7.59 1.02 -15.17
C THR A 35 8.25 2.25 -15.81
N LYS A 36 7.75 2.73 -16.95
CA LYS A 36 8.21 3.97 -17.58
C LYS A 36 7.35 5.18 -17.18
N GLY A 37 6.32 4.96 -16.37
CA GLY A 37 5.33 5.98 -15.99
C GLY A 37 4.35 6.34 -17.10
N ARG A 38 4.25 5.51 -18.15
CA ARG A 38 3.25 5.69 -19.20
C ARG A 38 1.90 5.27 -18.65
N VAL A 39 0.90 6.13 -18.78
CA VAL A 39 -0.48 5.77 -18.45
C VAL A 39 -1.04 4.92 -19.60
N LEU A 40 -1.46 3.70 -19.27
CA LEU A 40 -2.05 2.77 -20.24
C LEU A 40 -3.56 2.86 -20.25
N SER A 41 -4.16 3.15 -19.09
CA SER A 41 -5.59 3.35 -18.97
C SER A 41 -5.95 4.24 -17.77
N VAL A 42 -7.08 4.94 -17.86
CA VAL A 42 -7.53 5.91 -16.85
C VAL A 42 -9.04 5.90 -16.67
N ALA A 43 -9.48 6.07 -15.43
CA ALA A 43 -10.84 6.48 -15.04
C ALA A 43 -10.72 7.74 -14.18
N GLY A 44 -11.28 8.87 -14.61
CA GLY A 44 -11.09 10.16 -13.94
C GLY A 44 -9.83 10.89 -14.39
N ASP A 45 -9.05 11.44 -13.44
CA ASP A 45 -7.83 12.20 -13.72
C ASP A 45 -6.58 11.51 -13.12
N GLY A 46 -5.70 10.99 -13.97
CA GLY A 46 -4.46 10.32 -13.53
C GLY A 46 -3.43 11.26 -12.88
N GLU A 47 -3.60 12.58 -13.05
CA GLU A 47 -2.78 13.61 -12.41
C GLU A 47 -3.39 14.12 -11.09
N SER A 48 -4.55 13.59 -10.68
CA SER A 48 -5.14 13.94 -9.39
C SER A 48 -4.20 13.52 -8.25
N SER A 49 -4.07 14.41 -7.26
CA SER A 49 -3.11 14.24 -6.17
C SER A 49 -3.82 13.80 -4.90
N ALA A 50 -3.22 12.84 -4.20
CA ALA A 50 -3.66 12.39 -2.90
C ALA A 50 -2.46 11.96 -2.05
N PHE A 51 -2.62 11.92 -0.74
CA PHE A 51 -1.59 11.34 0.11
C PHE A 51 -1.54 9.82 -0.12
N ILE A 52 -0.36 9.26 -0.38
CA ILE A 52 -0.20 7.81 -0.60
C ILE A 52 -0.47 7.00 0.69
N ARG A 53 -0.28 7.63 1.87
CA ARG A 53 -0.52 7.04 3.19
C ARG A 53 0.18 5.68 3.31
N SER A 54 -0.49 4.70 3.93
CA SER A 54 0.04 3.35 4.16
C SER A 54 0.35 2.53 2.89
N ALA A 55 -0.03 2.97 1.69
CA ALA A 55 0.40 2.32 0.45
C ALA A 55 1.91 2.51 0.19
N LEU A 56 2.58 3.44 0.89
CA LEU A 56 4.02 3.65 0.74
C LEU A 56 4.89 2.58 1.44
N LYS A 57 4.32 1.80 2.37
CA LYS A 57 5.09 0.91 3.27
C LYS A 57 6.01 -0.11 2.56
N PRO A 58 5.63 -0.73 1.42
CA PRO A 58 6.55 -1.61 0.68
C PRO A 58 7.83 -0.87 0.26
N PHE A 59 7.73 0.40 -0.13
CA PHE A 59 8.88 1.23 -0.50
C PHE A 59 9.69 1.70 0.71
N GLN A 60 9.03 1.92 1.86
CA GLN A 60 9.72 2.19 3.12
C GLN A 60 10.56 0.98 3.56
N ALA A 61 10.10 -0.24 3.29
CA ALA A 61 10.82 -1.47 3.60
C ALA A 61 12.10 -1.63 2.76
N LEU A 62 12.22 -0.98 1.60
CA LEU A 62 13.43 -0.99 0.78
C LEU A 62 14.63 -0.36 1.49
N ALA A 63 14.40 0.53 2.46
CA ALA A 63 15.48 1.04 3.31
C ALA A 63 16.10 -0.09 4.14
N VAL A 64 15.28 -0.99 4.70
CA VAL A 64 15.73 -2.13 5.52
C VAL A 64 16.49 -3.16 4.69
N VAL A 65 16.00 -3.43 3.47
CA VAL A 65 16.64 -4.37 2.54
C VAL A 65 17.93 -3.77 1.99
N GLY A 66 17.90 -2.52 1.55
CA GLY A 66 19.02 -1.85 0.88
C GLY A 66 20.22 -1.55 1.79
N THR A 67 20.05 -1.52 3.10
CA THR A 67 21.15 -1.37 4.06
C THR A 67 21.78 -2.71 4.48
N GLY A 68 21.26 -3.85 4.02
CA GLY A 68 21.73 -5.18 4.46
C GLY A 68 21.32 -5.53 5.90
N SER A 69 20.39 -4.77 6.48
CA SER A 69 19.94 -5.00 7.86
C SER A 69 19.17 -6.31 8.00
N ILE A 70 18.54 -6.80 6.93
CA ILE A 70 17.88 -8.10 6.91
C ILE A 70 18.88 -9.24 7.19
N GLU A 71 20.00 -9.28 6.48
CA GLU A 71 21.06 -10.29 6.64
C GLU A 71 21.71 -10.18 8.02
N HIS A 72 22.07 -8.96 8.40
CA HIS A 72 22.78 -8.68 9.65
C HIS A 72 21.99 -9.16 10.88
N TYR A 73 20.69 -8.86 10.92
CA TYR A 73 19.80 -9.24 12.04
C TYR A 73 19.02 -10.53 11.78
N LYS A 74 19.35 -11.28 10.72
CA LYS A 74 18.73 -12.57 10.36
C LYS A 74 17.20 -12.49 10.30
N LEU A 75 16.69 -11.40 9.73
CA LEU A 75 15.25 -11.22 9.54
C LEU A 75 14.73 -12.17 8.46
N THR A 76 13.52 -12.69 8.68
CA THR A 76 12.83 -13.58 7.76
C THR A 76 11.87 -12.80 6.87
N ASP A 77 11.36 -13.45 5.82
CA ASP A 77 10.32 -12.86 4.97
C ASP A 77 9.05 -12.51 5.77
N LYS A 78 8.75 -13.24 6.85
CA LYS A 78 7.65 -12.91 7.77
C LYS A 78 7.89 -11.59 8.52
N ASP A 79 9.14 -11.28 8.89
CA ASP A 79 9.51 -9.97 9.45
C ASP A 79 9.33 -8.86 8.42
N LEU A 80 9.82 -9.08 7.20
CA LEU A 80 9.70 -8.09 6.13
C LEU A 80 8.24 -7.82 5.75
N ALA A 81 7.38 -8.85 5.78
CA ALA A 81 5.96 -8.70 5.55
C ALA A 81 5.27 -7.83 6.62
N VAL A 82 5.64 -7.98 7.89
CA VAL A 82 5.07 -7.12 8.95
C VAL A 82 5.61 -5.69 8.89
N ILE A 83 6.84 -5.47 8.40
CA ILE A 83 7.37 -4.13 8.11
C ILE A 83 6.51 -3.42 7.05
N CYS A 84 6.02 -4.15 6.05
CA CYS A 84 5.16 -3.62 4.99
C CYS A 84 3.69 -3.43 5.42
N SER A 85 3.32 -3.79 6.65
CA SER A 85 1.93 -4.03 7.03
C SER A 85 1.13 -2.79 7.40
N SER A 86 -0.19 -2.86 7.21
CA SER A 86 -1.19 -2.11 7.99
C SER A 86 -1.98 -3.10 8.86
N HIS A 87 -1.29 -3.81 9.74
CA HIS A 87 -1.84 -4.97 10.42
C HIS A 87 -2.93 -4.63 11.45
N LYS A 88 -3.66 -5.66 11.90
CA LYS A 88 -4.81 -5.51 12.83
C LYS A 88 -4.42 -5.39 14.31
N GLY A 89 -3.12 -5.43 14.65
CA GLY A 89 -2.68 -5.35 16.05
C GLY A 89 -3.06 -6.59 16.84
N THR A 90 -3.02 -7.75 16.18
CA THR A 90 -3.26 -9.04 16.85
C THR A 90 -2.03 -9.45 17.65
N LYS A 91 -2.18 -10.40 18.58
CA LYS A 91 -1.05 -10.98 19.32
C LYS A 91 0.03 -11.54 18.40
N GLU A 92 -0.34 -12.11 17.24
CA GLU A 92 0.62 -12.62 16.27
C GLU A 92 1.44 -11.48 15.64
N HIS A 93 0.78 -10.40 15.24
CA HIS A 93 1.46 -9.21 14.70
C HIS A 93 2.39 -8.58 15.73
N ALA A 94 1.90 -8.34 16.95
CA ALA A 94 2.69 -7.75 18.02
C ALA A 94 3.93 -8.61 18.36
N ARG A 95 3.80 -9.94 18.37
CA ARG A 95 4.94 -10.86 18.56
C ARG A 95 5.95 -10.76 17.42
N GLN A 96 5.50 -10.65 16.17
CA GLN A 96 6.39 -10.51 15.03
C GLN A 96 7.17 -9.20 15.10
N VAL A 97 6.51 -8.09 15.45
CA VAL A 97 7.16 -6.78 15.61
C VAL A 97 8.14 -6.79 16.79
N PHE A 98 7.75 -7.41 17.91
CA PHE A 98 8.65 -7.58 19.05
C PHE A 98 9.90 -8.38 18.67
N ARG A 99 9.74 -9.46 17.88
CA ARG A 99 10.88 -10.25 17.38
C ARG A 99 11.86 -9.39 16.57
N ILE A 100 11.37 -8.49 15.71
CA ILE A 100 12.24 -7.58 14.94
C ILE A 100 13.08 -6.70 15.85
N LEU A 101 12.45 -6.09 16.86
CA LEU A 101 13.15 -5.25 17.84
C LEU A 101 14.16 -6.07 18.66
N TRP A 102 13.75 -7.27 19.10
CA TRP A 102 14.59 -8.18 19.85
C TRP A 102 15.85 -8.59 19.11
N GLN A 103 15.77 -8.86 17.79
CA GLN A 103 16.97 -9.19 16.99
C GLN A 103 17.99 -8.03 16.94
N ALA A 104 17.56 -6.79 17.16
CA ALA A 104 18.41 -5.62 17.18
C ALA A 104 18.78 -5.13 18.60
N ASP A 105 18.49 -5.95 19.63
CA ASP A 105 18.64 -5.60 21.05
C ASP A 105 17.93 -4.27 21.40
N LEU A 106 16.72 -4.09 20.87
CA LEU A 106 15.88 -2.92 21.10
C LEU A 106 14.67 -3.27 21.98
N GLU A 107 14.40 -2.41 22.95
CA GLU A 107 13.21 -2.50 23.78
C GLU A 107 11.96 -1.97 23.04
N SER A 108 10.78 -2.49 23.35
CA SER A 108 9.54 -2.07 22.71
C SER A 108 9.18 -0.58 22.91
N GLN A 109 9.72 0.02 23.98
CA GLN A 109 9.50 1.40 24.41
C GLN A 109 10.16 2.41 23.47
N VAL A 110 11.11 1.98 22.62
CA VAL A 110 11.68 2.85 21.59
C VAL A 110 10.72 3.09 20.41
N LEU A 111 9.63 2.33 20.31
CA LEU A 111 8.55 2.62 19.37
C LEU A 111 7.88 3.94 19.74
N GLN A 112 7.78 4.84 18.76
CA GLN A 112 7.18 6.18 18.93
C GLN A 112 5.85 6.31 18.19
N CYS A 113 5.38 5.25 17.52
CA CYS A 113 4.00 5.20 17.04
C CYS A 113 3.03 5.16 18.23
N PRO A 114 1.84 5.77 18.10
CA PRO A 114 0.90 5.87 19.21
C PRO A 114 0.38 4.49 19.64
N ILE A 115 0.00 4.37 20.90
CA ILE A 115 -0.76 3.21 21.39
C ILE A 115 -2.19 3.34 20.86
N PRO A 116 -2.73 2.34 20.14
CA PRO A 116 -4.10 2.40 19.64
C PRO A 116 -5.12 2.46 20.78
N HIS A 117 -6.27 3.06 20.52
CA HIS A 117 -7.36 3.10 21.49
C HIS A 117 -7.78 1.68 21.91
N GLY A 118 -7.88 1.43 23.22
CA GLY A 118 -8.25 0.14 23.79
C GLY A 118 -7.15 -0.93 23.71
N LYS A 119 -5.90 -0.53 23.51
CA LYS A 119 -4.71 -1.39 23.49
C LYS A 119 -3.71 -0.98 24.55
N ASP A 120 -2.77 -1.86 24.86
CA ASP A 120 -1.82 -1.68 25.97
C ASP A 120 -0.40 -1.35 25.48
N SER A 121 -0.12 -1.53 24.18
CA SER A 121 1.22 -1.37 23.62
C SER A 121 1.25 -0.78 22.22
N ALA A 122 2.31 -0.02 21.94
CA ALA A 122 2.63 0.47 20.60
C ALA A 122 2.88 -0.69 19.61
N LEU A 123 3.25 -1.88 20.08
CA LEU A 123 3.37 -3.09 19.25
C LEU A 123 2.06 -3.45 18.53
N GLU A 124 0.92 -3.09 19.11
CA GLU A 124 -0.40 -3.36 18.56
C GLU A 124 -0.84 -2.29 17.55
N HIS A 125 -0.07 -1.22 17.36
CA HIS A 125 -0.35 -0.20 16.36
C HIS A 125 -0.17 -0.74 14.94
N ASN A 126 -1.10 -0.45 14.03
CA ASN A 126 -1.07 -0.94 12.64
C ASN A 126 0.16 -0.52 11.82
N CYS A 127 1.02 0.33 12.38
CA CYS A 127 2.26 0.79 11.78
C CYS A 127 3.50 0.31 12.54
N SER A 128 3.36 -0.39 13.66
CA SER A 128 4.49 -0.74 14.52
C SER A 128 5.57 -1.53 13.77
N GLY A 129 5.20 -2.37 12.80
CA GLY A 129 6.14 -3.04 11.91
C GLY A 129 7.03 -2.09 11.10
N LYS A 130 6.47 -1.05 10.44
CA LYS A 130 7.32 -0.08 9.70
C LYS A 130 8.24 0.70 10.63
N HIS A 131 7.78 1.01 11.84
CA HIS A 131 8.60 1.70 12.85
C HIS A 131 9.74 0.81 13.35
N ALA A 132 9.47 -0.48 13.60
CA ALA A 132 10.50 -1.44 13.95
C ALA A 132 11.55 -1.60 12.84
N GLY A 133 11.11 -1.63 11.57
CA GLY A 133 12.04 -1.62 10.42
C GLY A 133 12.92 -0.37 10.35
N MET A 134 12.34 0.81 10.57
CA MET A 134 13.10 2.07 10.64
C MET A 134 14.11 2.06 11.79
N LEU A 135 13.70 1.67 13.00
CA LEU A 135 14.57 1.60 14.18
C LEU A 135 15.72 0.61 14.01
N LEU A 136 15.42 -0.56 13.44
CA LEU A 136 16.42 -1.57 13.11
C LEU A 136 17.44 -1.04 12.09
N THR A 137 16.98 -0.30 11.08
CA THR A 137 17.86 0.37 10.11
C THR A 137 18.72 1.43 10.80
N CYS A 138 18.13 2.24 11.69
CA CYS A 138 18.87 3.24 12.46
C CYS A 138 19.94 2.58 13.34
N LYS A 139 19.62 1.48 14.02
CA LYS A 139 20.57 0.69 14.81
C LYS A 139 21.72 0.15 13.95
N HIS A 140 21.41 -0.39 12.78
CA HIS A 140 22.41 -0.92 11.84
C HIS A 140 23.40 0.16 11.38
N CYS A 141 22.87 1.33 11.02
CA CYS A 141 23.65 2.44 10.47
C CYS A 141 24.22 3.38 11.54
N ASN A 142 24.07 3.04 12.83
CA ASN A 142 24.47 3.88 13.97
C ASN A 142 23.86 5.30 13.94
N TRP A 143 22.58 5.40 13.57
CA TRP A 143 21.79 6.63 13.58
C TRP A 143 20.95 6.76 14.85
N SER A 144 20.45 7.96 15.11
CA SER A 144 19.63 8.25 16.28
C SER A 144 18.33 7.42 16.30
N LEU A 145 18.06 6.79 17.44
CA LEU A 145 16.80 6.06 17.65
C LEU A 145 15.68 6.97 18.16
N SER A 146 15.99 8.17 18.67
CA SER A 146 15.01 9.06 19.30
C SER A 146 14.35 10.04 18.33
N SER A 147 14.96 10.27 17.17
CA SER A 147 14.53 11.27 16.17
C SER A 147 14.14 10.65 14.82
N TYR A 148 14.04 9.31 14.73
CA TYR A 148 13.82 8.61 13.45
C TYR A 148 12.53 9.00 12.71
N MET A 149 11.55 9.58 13.40
CA MET A 149 10.29 10.06 12.78
C MET A 149 10.43 11.43 12.11
N GLU A 150 11.50 12.17 12.41
CA GLU A 150 11.71 13.52 11.87
C GLU A 150 12.03 13.46 10.38
N LYS A 151 11.45 14.39 9.61
CA LYS A 151 11.58 14.43 8.14
C LYS A 151 13.03 14.42 7.66
N ASN A 152 13.92 15.10 8.39
CA ASN A 152 15.33 15.25 8.04
C ASN A 152 16.22 14.17 8.68
N HIS A 153 15.63 13.16 9.33
CA HIS A 153 16.39 12.06 9.88
C HIS A 153 16.96 11.20 8.73
N PRO A 154 18.21 10.69 8.82
CA PRO A 154 18.84 9.90 7.75
C PRO A 154 17.99 8.74 7.22
N VAL A 155 17.23 8.06 8.08
CA VAL A 155 16.31 6.98 7.65
C VAL A 155 15.15 7.48 6.79
N GLN A 156 14.61 8.67 7.06
CA GLN A 156 13.52 9.25 6.27
C GLN A 156 14.05 9.77 4.94
N GLU A 157 15.25 10.36 4.92
CA GLU A 157 15.94 10.74 3.69
C GLU A 157 16.27 9.52 2.82
N LEU A 158 16.76 8.43 3.41
CA LEU A 158 17.00 7.17 2.70
C LEU A 158 15.72 6.62 2.06
N ILE A 159 14.62 6.58 2.80
CA ILE A 159 13.32 6.15 2.29
C ILE A 159 12.88 7.03 1.12
N LEU A 160 12.95 8.35 1.27
CA LEU A 160 12.57 9.29 0.24
C LEU A 160 13.44 9.13 -1.02
N ASN A 161 14.75 8.93 -0.86
CA ASN A 161 15.67 8.69 -1.96
C ASN A 161 15.33 7.41 -2.73
N LYS A 162 14.94 6.33 -2.04
CA LYS A 162 14.47 5.09 -2.71
C LYS A 162 13.21 5.31 -3.52
N VAL A 163 12.25 6.08 -3.00
CA VAL A 163 11.00 6.42 -3.71
C VAL A 163 11.29 7.33 -4.91
N ALA A 164 12.15 8.33 -4.73
CA ALA A 164 12.61 9.26 -5.76
C ALA A 164 13.33 8.57 -6.91
N GLU A 165 14.20 7.60 -6.60
CA GLU A 165 14.91 6.77 -7.57
C GLU A 165 13.94 6.01 -8.50
N LEU A 166 12.92 5.35 -7.91
CA LEU A 166 11.90 4.62 -8.68
C LEU A 166 11.07 5.55 -9.55
N LEU A 167 10.76 6.75 -9.07
CA LEU A 167 9.98 7.74 -9.83
C LEU A 167 10.82 8.60 -10.78
N LYS A 168 12.15 8.45 -10.75
CA LYS A 168 13.11 9.26 -11.52
C LYS A 168 12.87 10.75 -11.35
N MET A 169 12.57 11.18 -10.12
CA MET A 169 12.31 12.57 -9.77
C MET A 169 13.14 13.00 -8.56
N PRO A 170 13.55 14.27 -8.46
CA PRO A 170 14.30 14.76 -7.30
C PRO A 170 13.52 14.61 -5.98
N PRO A 171 14.16 14.18 -4.88
CA PRO A 171 13.55 14.11 -3.54
C PRO A 171 12.88 15.42 -3.08
N GLN A 172 13.42 16.56 -3.50
CA GLN A 172 12.96 17.89 -3.11
C GLN A 172 11.59 18.26 -3.69
N GLU A 173 11.15 17.58 -4.75
CA GLU A 173 9.84 17.80 -5.36
C GLU A 173 8.68 17.14 -4.59
N PHE A 174 8.99 16.25 -3.64
CA PHE A 174 7.96 15.59 -2.83
C PHE A 174 7.42 16.52 -1.75
N ILE A 175 6.11 16.72 -1.77
CA ILE A 175 5.39 17.46 -0.73
C ILE A 175 5.07 16.51 0.42
N ALA A 176 5.79 16.65 1.52
CA ALA A 176 5.63 15.83 2.72
C ALA A 176 4.63 16.43 3.72
N ALA A 177 3.88 15.55 4.39
CA ALA A 177 3.04 15.85 5.55
C ALA A 177 3.28 14.80 6.65
N LYS A 178 2.80 15.06 7.86
CA LYS A 178 2.87 14.10 8.97
C LYS A 178 1.67 13.15 8.91
N ASP A 179 1.93 11.84 8.97
CA ASP A 179 0.89 10.80 9.07
C ASP A 179 0.51 10.57 10.55
N ASP A 180 -0.60 9.89 10.80
CA ASP A 180 -1.18 9.72 12.15
C ASP A 180 -0.27 8.92 13.09
N CYS A 181 0.58 8.06 12.51
CA CYS A 181 1.61 7.33 13.24
C CYS A 181 2.87 8.14 13.56
N GLY A 182 2.98 9.36 13.06
CA GLY A 182 4.08 10.29 13.35
C GLY A 182 5.14 10.47 12.26
N VAL A 183 5.31 9.50 11.35
CA VAL A 183 6.31 9.57 10.26
C VAL A 183 5.78 10.34 9.02
N PRO A 184 6.66 10.78 8.10
CA PRO A 184 6.25 11.43 6.86
C PRO A 184 5.37 10.56 5.95
N THR A 185 4.42 11.20 5.28
CA THR A 185 3.69 10.71 4.09
C THR A 185 3.77 11.77 3.00
N TYR A 186 3.64 11.38 1.73
CA TYR A 186 3.81 12.29 0.60
C TYR A 186 2.52 12.47 -0.19
N LEU A 187 2.27 13.70 -0.64
CA LEU A 187 1.26 14.00 -1.65
C LEU A 187 1.81 13.57 -3.01
N MET A 188 1.09 12.69 -3.70
CA MET A 188 1.53 12.12 -4.97
C MET A 188 0.37 12.11 -5.95
N GLN A 189 0.69 12.25 -7.23
CA GLN A 189 -0.26 12.00 -8.30
C GLN A 189 -0.60 10.50 -8.37
N LEU A 190 -1.83 10.17 -8.75
CA LEU A 190 -2.24 8.77 -8.95
C LEU A 190 -1.30 8.02 -9.91
N ARG A 191 -0.86 8.66 -11.01
CA ARG A 191 0.10 8.04 -11.93
C ARG A 191 1.43 7.69 -11.28
N GLN A 192 1.91 8.50 -10.32
CA GLN A 192 3.14 8.23 -9.59
C GLN A 192 2.95 7.03 -8.67
N MET A 193 1.80 6.94 -7.98
CA MET A 193 1.47 5.78 -7.16
C MET A 193 1.38 4.49 -8.01
N ALA A 194 0.75 4.56 -9.19
CA ALA A 194 0.66 3.43 -10.11
C ALA A 194 2.05 3.03 -10.64
N THR A 195 2.90 4.00 -11.00
CA THR A 195 4.29 3.75 -11.44
C THR A 195 5.13 3.09 -10.36
N LEU A 196 4.97 3.51 -9.09
CA LEU A 196 5.63 2.84 -7.97
C LEU A 196 5.24 1.36 -7.88
N TYR A 197 3.96 1.04 -8.05
CA TYR A 197 3.50 -0.36 -8.00
C TYR A 197 3.85 -1.15 -9.26
N ALA A 198 3.99 -0.49 -10.41
CA ALA A 198 4.57 -1.09 -11.60
C ALA A 198 6.02 -1.52 -11.35
N HIS A 199 6.82 -0.66 -10.71
CA HIS A 199 8.17 -1.03 -10.28
C HIS A 199 8.16 -2.15 -9.24
N LEU A 200 7.29 -2.04 -8.24
CA LEU A 200 7.12 -3.07 -7.21
C LEU A 200 6.88 -4.44 -7.85
N ALA A 201 6.06 -4.50 -8.89
CA ALA A 201 5.65 -5.73 -9.54
C ALA A 201 6.52 -6.15 -10.76
N SER A 202 7.57 -5.40 -11.09
CA SER A 202 8.37 -5.63 -12.31
C SER A 202 9.21 -6.90 -12.30
N GLY A 203 9.77 -7.26 -11.15
CA GLY A 203 10.78 -8.34 -11.06
C GLY A 203 12.19 -7.93 -11.51
N ASP A 204 12.41 -6.66 -11.86
CA ASP A 204 13.70 -6.19 -12.40
C ASP A 204 14.79 -6.00 -11.32
N ARG A 205 14.40 -5.98 -10.04
CA ARG A 205 15.30 -5.71 -8.92
C ARG A 205 15.09 -6.70 -7.77
N LEU A 206 16.18 -7.34 -7.33
CA LEU A 206 16.15 -8.33 -6.26
C LEU A 206 15.67 -7.78 -4.91
N ASP A 207 15.99 -6.52 -4.59
CA ASP A 207 15.55 -5.86 -3.35
C ASP A 207 14.02 -5.69 -3.30
N VAL A 208 13.46 -5.28 -4.42
CA VAL A 208 12.01 -5.11 -4.62
C VAL A 208 11.30 -6.46 -4.67
N GLU A 209 11.83 -7.42 -5.43
CA GLU A 209 11.27 -8.77 -5.55
C GLU A 209 11.14 -9.45 -4.18
N ARG A 210 12.14 -9.28 -3.31
CA ARG A 210 12.10 -9.82 -1.95
C ARG A 210 10.96 -9.22 -1.12
N VAL A 211 10.72 -7.91 -1.25
CA VAL A 211 9.58 -7.24 -0.57
C VAL A 211 8.26 -7.82 -1.06
N VAL A 212 8.10 -7.97 -2.39
CA VAL A 212 6.89 -8.58 -2.96
C VAL A 212 6.70 -10.00 -2.46
N ARG A 213 7.73 -10.84 -2.54
CA ARG A 213 7.69 -12.23 -2.06
C ARG A 213 7.27 -12.30 -0.60
N ALA A 214 7.87 -11.47 0.26
CA ALA A 214 7.50 -11.41 1.67
C ALA A 214 6.01 -11.07 1.86
N MET A 215 5.49 -10.08 1.13
CA MET A 215 4.09 -9.68 1.20
C MET A 215 3.14 -10.77 0.69
N THR A 216 3.45 -11.40 -0.45
CA THR A 216 2.57 -12.40 -1.09
C THR A 216 2.62 -13.77 -0.42
N TYR A 217 3.75 -14.15 0.18
CA TYR A 217 3.87 -15.38 0.97
C TYR A 217 3.32 -15.25 2.40
N HIS A 218 3.37 -14.04 2.98
CA HIS A 218 2.83 -13.76 4.31
C HIS A 218 1.77 -12.66 4.31
N PRO A 219 0.70 -12.79 3.50
CA PRO A 219 -0.28 -11.73 3.31
C PRO A 219 -1.06 -11.42 4.60
N THR A 220 -1.22 -12.42 5.48
CA THR A 220 -1.82 -12.25 6.81
C THR A 220 -1.00 -11.34 7.73
N MET A 221 0.32 -11.24 7.55
CA MET A 221 1.14 -10.25 8.27
C MET A 221 0.89 -8.83 7.76
N VAL A 222 0.53 -8.67 6.49
CA VAL A 222 0.34 -7.36 5.84
C VAL A 222 -0.99 -6.70 6.26
N ALA A 223 -2.12 -7.39 6.14
CA ALA A 223 -3.44 -6.80 6.43
C ALA A 223 -4.29 -7.60 7.43
N GLY A 224 -3.76 -8.71 7.97
CA GLY A 224 -4.48 -9.59 8.88
C GLY A 224 -5.48 -10.51 8.16
N LYS A 225 -5.87 -11.61 8.82
CA LYS A 225 -6.85 -12.57 8.29
C LYS A 225 -8.16 -11.88 7.87
N GLY A 226 -8.69 -12.21 6.69
CA GLY A 226 -9.92 -11.63 6.15
C GLY A 226 -9.80 -10.15 5.74
N GLY A 227 -8.61 -9.56 5.75
CA GLY A 227 -8.37 -8.23 5.17
C GLY A 227 -8.35 -8.30 3.65
N PHE A 228 -8.78 -7.23 2.97
CA PHE A 228 -8.85 -7.19 1.51
C PHE A 228 -7.51 -7.54 0.83
N ASP A 229 -6.43 -6.85 1.21
CA ASP A 229 -5.10 -7.13 0.66
C ASP A 229 -4.66 -8.58 0.94
N THR A 230 -5.04 -9.14 2.09
CA THR A 230 -4.70 -10.51 2.47
C THR A 230 -5.37 -11.52 1.55
N GLU A 231 -6.68 -11.41 1.39
CA GLU A 231 -7.46 -12.38 0.60
C GLU A 231 -7.17 -12.23 -0.89
N LEU A 232 -6.95 -11.00 -1.37
CA LEU A 232 -6.57 -10.76 -2.77
C LEU A 232 -5.22 -11.41 -3.10
N MET A 233 -4.18 -11.19 -2.30
CA MET A 233 -2.86 -11.81 -2.54
C MET A 233 -2.92 -13.34 -2.38
N ARG A 234 -3.72 -13.85 -1.44
CA ARG A 234 -3.88 -15.30 -1.22
C ARG A 234 -4.59 -15.98 -2.39
N LEU A 235 -5.70 -15.42 -2.86
CA LEU A 235 -6.52 -16.01 -3.93
C LEU A 235 -5.94 -15.81 -5.33
N SER A 236 -5.07 -14.82 -5.52
CA SER A 236 -4.29 -14.66 -6.75
C SER A 236 -2.99 -15.46 -6.75
N GLU A 237 -2.74 -16.30 -5.74
CA GLU A 237 -1.58 -17.19 -5.66
C GLU A 237 -0.22 -16.48 -5.87
N GLY A 238 -0.12 -15.22 -5.45
CA GLY A 238 1.09 -14.40 -5.58
C GLY A 238 1.27 -13.66 -6.89
N GLU A 239 0.34 -13.76 -7.84
CA GLU A 239 0.36 -12.99 -9.10
C GLU A 239 0.03 -11.50 -8.88
N ILE A 240 -0.56 -11.15 -7.74
CA ILE A 240 -0.89 -9.77 -7.37
C ILE A 240 -0.19 -9.41 -6.07
N VAL A 241 0.42 -8.23 -6.03
CA VAL A 241 0.79 -7.53 -4.79
C VAL A 241 -0.18 -6.38 -4.54
N SER A 242 -0.79 -6.33 -3.36
CA SER A 242 -1.80 -5.33 -3.03
C SER A 242 -1.49 -4.67 -1.69
N LYS A 243 -1.64 -3.34 -1.63
CA LYS A 243 -1.50 -2.64 -0.36
C LYS A 243 -2.41 -1.41 -0.29
N SER A 244 -3.26 -1.43 0.73
CA SER A 244 -4.21 -0.38 1.08
C SER A 244 -3.54 0.84 1.72
N GLY A 245 -3.96 2.03 1.30
CA GLY A 245 -3.82 3.30 2.02
C GLY A 245 -5.13 3.75 2.69
N ALA A 246 -5.02 4.67 3.65
CA ALA A 246 -6.17 5.36 4.23
C ALA A 246 -6.80 6.31 3.21
N GLU A 247 -7.95 6.92 3.54
CA GLU A 247 -8.59 7.94 2.71
C GLU A 247 -8.82 7.51 1.25
N GLY A 248 -9.27 6.27 1.06
CA GLY A 248 -9.73 5.78 -0.24
C GLY A 248 -8.62 5.33 -1.19
N ILE A 249 -7.36 5.21 -0.73
CA ILE A 249 -6.22 4.78 -1.55
C ILE A 249 -6.08 3.27 -1.59
N GLN A 250 -6.03 2.70 -2.80
CA GLN A 250 -5.65 1.31 -3.04
C GLN A 250 -4.63 1.27 -4.16
N CYS A 251 -3.52 0.58 -3.95
CA CYS A 251 -2.51 0.39 -4.97
C CYS A 251 -2.18 -1.10 -5.11
N ILE A 252 -2.06 -1.55 -6.37
CA ILE A 252 -2.01 -2.95 -6.75
C ILE A 252 -1.00 -3.10 -7.88
N GLY A 253 -0.18 -4.14 -7.86
CA GLY A 253 0.76 -4.45 -8.94
C GLY A 253 0.57 -5.89 -9.45
N ARG A 254 0.71 -6.07 -10.77
CA ARG A 254 0.67 -7.37 -11.45
C ARG A 254 2.08 -7.94 -11.55
N VAL A 255 2.37 -8.93 -10.71
CA VAL A 255 3.72 -9.46 -10.49
C VAL A 255 4.23 -10.11 -11.79
N GLY A 256 5.44 -9.73 -12.21
CA GLY A 256 6.08 -10.19 -13.43
C GLY A 256 5.71 -9.43 -14.71
N GLU A 257 4.69 -8.57 -14.68
CA GLU A 257 4.24 -7.81 -15.85
C GLU A 257 4.65 -6.33 -15.81
N GLY A 258 5.15 -5.85 -14.67
CA GLY A 258 5.55 -4.44 -14.53
C GLY A 258 4.39 -3.46 -14.70
N LEU A 259 3.18 -3.86 -14.32
CA LEU A 259 1.98 -3.04 -14.35
C LEU A 259 1.54 -2.69 -12.93
N GLY A 260 1.17 -1.43 -12.73
CA GLY A 260 0.65 -0.93 -11.47
C GLY A 260 -0.65 -0.17 -11.64
N LEU A 261 -1.56 -0.38 -10.70
CA LEU A 261 -2.87 0.25 -10.60
C LEU A 261 -2.92 1.09 -9.32
N ALA A 262 -3.34 2.34 -9.42
CA ALA A 262 -3.66 3.18 -8.28
C ALA A 262 -5.11 3.64 -8.35
N ILE A 263 -5.82 3.58 -7.22
CA ILE A 263 -7.22 3.96 -7.07
C ILE A 263 -7.33 4.98 -5.93
N LYS A 264 -8.13 6.02 -6.14
CA LYS A 264 -8.58 6.98 -5.12
C LYS A 264 -10.09 7.10 -5.15
N VAL A 265 -10.76 6.66 -4.09
CA VAL A 265 -12.16 7.02 -3.82
C VAL A 265 -12.20 8.40 -3.21
N GLN A 266 -12.97 9.33 -3.79
CA GLN A 266 -12.90 10.75 -3.45
C GLN A 266 -13.19 11.04 -1.97
N ASP A 267 -14.25 10.43 -1.42
CA ASP A 267 -14.69 10.62 -0.03
C ASP A 267 -13.95 9.74 0.99
N GLY A 268 -12.97 8.95 0.53
CA GLY A 268 -12.14 8.11 1.38
C GLY A 268 -12.76 6.77 1.80
N ALA A 269 -13.96 6.43 1.32
CA ALA A 269 -14.69 5.25 1.77
C ALA A 269 -13.99 3.92 1.45
N LYS A 270 -13.69 3.13 2.48
CA LYS A 270 -13.05 1.80 2.35
C LYS A 270 -13.88 0.80 1.54
N ARG A 271 -15.20 0.80 1.76
CA ARG A 271 -16.12 -0.13 1.08
C ARG A 271 -16.14 0.08 -0.43
N ALA A 272 -16.24 1.35 -0.85
CA ALA A 272 -16.23 1.73 -2.27
C ALA A 272 -14.89 1.38 -2.91
N LYS A 273 -13.80 1.57 -2.17
CA LYS A 273 -12.46 1.27 -2.63
C LYS A 273 -12.26 -0.21 -2.98
N TYR A 274 -12.75 -1.12 -2.15
CA TYR A 274 -12.67 -2.55 -2.43
C TYR A 274 -13.55 -2.95 -3.61
N ALA A 275 -14.74 -2.36 -3.73
CA ALA A 275 -15.61 -2.57 -4.89
C ALA A 275 -14.94 -2.15 -6.20
N VAL A 276 -14.32 -0.96 -6.25
CA VAL A 276 -13.57 -0.50 -7.43
C VAL A 276 -12.40 -1.40 -7.74
N ALA A 277 -11.61 -1.80 -6.73
CA ALA A 277 -10.47 -2.67 -6.94
C ALA A 277 -10.90 -4.00 -7.59
N LEU A 278 -11.92 -4.67 -7.05
CA LEU A 278 -12.41 -5.92 -7.63
C LEU A 278 -12.97 -5.73 -9.03
N TYR A 279 -13.80 -4.70 -9.23
CA TYR A 279 -14.35 -4.37 -10.54
C TYR A 279 -13.26 -4.21 -11.61
N LEU A 280 -12.21 -3.44 -11.30
CA LEU A 280 -11.12 -3.18 -12.23
C LEU A 280 -10.24 -4.41 -12.46
N LEU A 281 -9.90 -5.16 -11.42
CA LEU A 281 -9.07 -6.36 -11.55
C LEU A 281 -9.75 -7.42 -12.42
N THR A 282 -11.07 -7.60 -12.29
CA THR A 282 -11.84 -8.52 -13.13
C THR A 282 -11.87 -8.05 -14.59
N ARG A 283 -12.11 -6.75 -14.83
CA ARG A 283 -12.13 -6.17 -16.18
C ARG A 283 -10.77 -6.21 -16.87
N LEU A 284 -9.69 -6.02 -16.12
CA LEU A 284 -8.32 -6.09 -16.61
C LEU A 284 -7.83 -7.53 -16.80
N GLY A 285 -8.59 -8.53 -16.32
CA GLY A 285 -8.19 -9.94 -16.36
C GLY A 285 -7.05 -10.29 -15.38
N TRP A 286 -6.81 -9.46 -14.36
CA TRP A 286 -5.75 -9.70 -13.36
C TRP A 286 -6.17 -10.75 -12.32
N ILE A 287 -7.46 -11.03 -12.21
CA ILE A 287 -8.02 -12.12 -11.40
C ILE A 287 -8.99 -12.94 -12.23
N SER A 288 -9.07 -14.25 -11.93
CA SER A 288 -10.03 -15.13 -12.59
C SER A 288 -11.47 -14.84 -12.13
N PRO A 289 -12.49 -15.21 -12.92
CA PRO A 289 -13.89 -15.09 -12.50
C PRO A 289 -14.17 -15.76 -11.14
N ALA A 290 -13.61 -16.95 -10.88
CA ALA A 290 -13.80 -17.64 -9.61
C ALA A 290 -13.23 -16.86 -8.40
N VAL A 291 -12.06 -16.22 -8.57
CA VAL A 291 -11.47 -15.34 -7.55
C VAL A 291 -12.33 -14.09 -7.36
N SER A 292 -12.79 -13.49 -8.45
CA SER A 292 -13.70 -12.33 -8.43
C SER A 292 -14.99 -12.64 -7.67
N ASP A 293 -15.62 -13.78 -7.92
CA ASP A 293 -16.87 -14.18 -7.26
C ASP A 293 -16.66 -14.36 -5.75
N THR A 294 -15.62 -15.11 -5.36
CA THR A 294 -15.26 -15.33 -3.95
C THR A 294 -15.03 -14.01 -3.20
N LEU A 295 -14.27 -13.09 -3.80
CA LEU A 295 -13.98 -11.79 -3.20
C LEU A 295 -15.21 -10.87 -3.19
N SER A 296 -16.09 -10.98 -4.19
CA SER A 296 -17.33 -10.18 -4.27
C SER A 296 -18.30 -10.55 -3.16
N GLU A 297 -18.47 -11.85 -2.89
CA GLU A 297 -19.27 -12.32 -1.75
C GLU A 297 -18.77 -11.75 -0.41
N GLN A 298 -17.45 -11.65 -0.25
CA GLN A 298 -16.85 -11.18 1.00
C GLN A 298 -16.85 -9.66 1.16
N PHE A 299 -16.65 -8.89 0.07
CA PHE A 299 -16.38 -7.45 0.15
C PHE A 299 -17.43 -6.54 -0.49
N LEU A 300 -18.28 -7.05 -1.39
CA LEU A 300 -19.34 -6.27 -2.04
C LEU A 300 -20.70 -6.49 -1.37
N SER A 301 -20.95 -7.70 -0.84
CA SER A 301 -22.17 -8.03 -0.08
C SER A 301 -22.01 -7.67 1.40
N LEU A 302 -22.40 -6.45 1.78
CA LEU A 302 -22.20 -5.92 3.14
C LEU A 302 -23.22 -6.48 4.15
N SER A 303 -24.39 -6.88 3.68
CA SER A 303 -25.45 -7.58 4.43
C SER A 303 -26.43 -8.22 3.43
N PRO A 304 -27.40 -9.06 3.86
CA PRO A 304 -28.36 -9.66 2.93
C PRO A 304 -29.12 -8.67 2.05
N TYR A 305 -29.26 -7.43 2.52
CA TYR A 305 -29.99 -6.35 1.85
C TYR A 305 -29.08 -5.26 1.26
N LYS A 306 -27.76 -5.31 1.47
CA LYS A 306 -26.84 -4.22 1.05
C LYS A 306 -25.72 -4.74 0.18
N ARG A 307 -25.58 -4.16 -1.01
CA ARG A 307 -24.48 -4.46 -1.93
C ARG A 307 -23.90 -3.22 -2.59
N LEU A 308 -22.70 -3.35 -3.15
CA LEU A 308 -22.03 -2.30 -3.92
C LEU A 308 -22.02 -2.67 -5.40
N ASP A 309 -22.47 -1.75 -6.24
CA ASP A 309 -22.40 -1.87 -7.70
C ASP A 309 -21.47 -0.78 -8.24
N VAL A 310 -20.62 -1.13 -9.22
CA VAL A 310 -19.65 -0.21 -9.83
C VAL A 310 -20.00 -0.01 -11.31
N VAL A 311 -20.04 1.24 -11.75
CA VAL A 311 -20.35 1.64 -13.13
C VAL A 311 -19.25 2.57 -13.65
N GLY A 312 -18.88 2.39 -14.91
CA GLY A 312 -17.82 3.14 -15.59
C GLY A 312 -16.79 2.20 -16.23
N GLU A 313 -15.77 2.77 -16.83
CA GLU A 313 -14.72 2.01 -17.54
C GLU A 313 -13.35 2.67 -17.39
N LEU A 314 -12.30 1.87 -17.55
CA LEU A 314 -10.95 2.37 -17.78
C LEU A 314 -10.81 2.66 -19.28
N ALA A 315 -10.70 3.94 -19.63
CA ALA A 315 -10.42 4.33 -21.01
C ALA A 315 -8.94 4.09 -21.32
N LEU A 316 -8.65 3.44 -22.46
CA LEU A 316 -7.29 3.33 -23.00
C LEU A 316 -6.80 4.72 -23.45
N VAL A 317 -5.50 4.97 -23.27
CA VAL A 317 -4.85 6.25 -23.57
C VAL A 317 -3.98 6.15 -24.82
#